data_AF-A0A2C4PAY2-F1
#
_entry.id   AF-A0A2C4PAY2-F1
#
_cell.length_a   1.000
_cell.length_b   1.000
_cell.length_c   1.000
_cell.angle_alpha   90.00
_cell.angle_beta   90.00
_cell.angle_gamma   90.00
#
_symmetry.space_group_name_H-M   'P 1'
#
loop_
_entity.id
_entity.type
_entity.pdbx_description
1 polymer ?
#
loop_
_entity_poly.entity_id
_entity_poly.type
_entity_poly.pdbx_seq_one_letter_code
_entity_poly.pdbx_strand_id
1 'polypeptide(L)'
;MEEYEQLRQEFRNISKQYWKNTKKPKMCEKCSSNINVHLHHKIPLKAGGTNDYENLIPLCEECHWEFHRHFEAVKTHEYFMVTPKYTELIGVWEVLNDSLVDSLSMKEFKKLIYKGLNLKRDVQKSFNEEGMEVNTEQLK
;
A
#
# COMPACT_ATOMS: atom_id res chain seq x y z
N MET A 1 22.53 2.99 16.04
CA MET A 1 21.30 3.44 16.72
C MET A 1 21.24 4.96 16.85
N GLU A 2 22.33 5.60 17.25
CA GLU A 2 22.41 7.07 17.40
C GLU A 2 22.15 7.83 16.07
N GLU A 3 22.70 7.33 14.95
CA GLU A 3 22.49 7.87 13.60
C GLU A 3 21.01 7.80 13.13
N TYR A 4 20.30 6.72 13.43
CA TYR A 4 18.89 6.56 13.06
C TYR A 4 17.98 7.56 13.79
N GLU A 5 18.23 7.79 15.08
CA GLU A 5 17.44 8.77 15.85
C GLU A 5 17.73 10.20 15.37
N GLN A 6 18.97 10.51 14.98
CA GLN A 6 19.31 11.78 14.35
C GLN A 6 18.52 11.99 13.04
N LEU A 7 18.49 10.98 12.15
CA LEU A 7 17.69 11.03 10.92
C LEU A 7 16.19 11.21 11.20
N ARG A 8 15.66 10.56 12.25
CA ARG A 8 14.26 10.74 12.68
C ARG A 8 14.00 12.14 13.21
N GLN A 9 14.94 12.71 13.96
CA GLN A 9 14.82 14.08 14.47
C GLN A 9 14.90 15.11 13.34
N GLU A 10 15.78 14.89 12.37
CA GLU A 10 15.86 15.70 11.16
C GLU A 10 14.55 15.66 10.37
N PHE A 11 13.98 14.46 10.18
CA PHE A 11 12.70 14.28 9.51
C PHE A 11 11.56 15.06 10.19
N ARG A 12 11.53 15.10 11.53
CA ARG A 12 10.56 15.91 12.29
C ARG A 12 10.67 17.40 11.96
N ASN A 13 11.88 17.90 11.70
CA ASN A 13 12.11 19.30 11.35
C ASN A 13 11.72 19.57 9.89
N ILE A 14 12.15 18.71 8.97
CA ILE A 14 11.80 18.78 7.54
C ILE A 14 10.28 18.76 7.36
N SER A 15 9.58 17.86 8.04
CA SER A 15 8.13 17.72 7.95
C SER A 15 7.36 18.99 8.31
N LYS A 16 7.89 19.80 9.24
CA LYS A 16 7.29 21.10 9.61
C LYS A 16 7.48 22.16 8.53
N GLN A 17 8.60 22.13 7.81
CA GLN A 17 8.97 23.16 6.84
C GLN A 17 8.58 22.81 5.40
N TYR A 18 8.35 21.53 5.10
CA TYR A 18 8.10 21.02 3.74
C TYR A 18 7.02 21.81 3.00
N TRP A 19 5.86 22.02 3.61
CA TRP A 19 4.73 22.71 2.96
C TRP A 19 5.06 24.16 2.63
N LYS A 20 5.76 24.85 3.53
CA LYS A 20 6.21 26.23 3.34
C LYS A 20 7.25 26.33 2.23
N ASN A 21 8.21 25.41 2.23
CA ASN A 21 9.34 25.42 1.31
C ASN A 21 8.94 25.00 -0.12
N THR A 22 8.07 24.00 -0.24
CA THR A 22 7.61 23.50 -1.55
C THR A 22 6.44 24.28 -2.12
N LYS A 23 5.72 25.05 -1.28
CA LYS A 23 4.45 25.72 -1.62
C LYS A 23 3.38 24.77 -2.17
N LYS A 24 3.52 23.46 -1.94
CA LYS A 24 2.53 22.46 -2.33
C LYS A 24 1.32 22.49 -1.39
N PRO A 25 0.11 22.22 -1.89
CA PRO A 25 -1.04 22.03 -1.01
C PRO A 25 -0.83 20.83 -0.09
N LYS A 26 -1.37 20.92 1.12
CA LYS A 26 -1.33 19.81 2.09
C LYS A 26 -2.40 18.77 1.72
N MET A 27 -2.09 17.97 0.70
CA MET A 27 -2.99 17.01 0.08
C MET A 27 -2.27 15.69 -0.17
N CYS A 28 -2.98 14.58 -0.01
CA CYS A 28 -2.51 13.23 -0.31
C CYS A 28 -2.25 13.09 -1.81
N GLU A 29 -1.03 12.73 -2.21
CA GLU A 29 -0.67 12.54 -3.62
C GLU A 29 -1.32 11.27 -4.21
N LYS A 30 -1.77 10.33 -3.37
CA LYS A 30 -2.41 9.09 -3.84
C LYS A 30 -3.91 9.25 -4.13
N CYS A 31 -4.63 9.94 -3.27
CA CYS A 31 -6.10 9.96 -3.32
C CYS A 31 -6.71 11.37 -3.19
N SER A 32 -5.89 12.41 -3.25
CA SER A 32 -6.31 13.82 -3.19
C SER A 32 -7.04 14.24 -1.90
N SER A 33 -7.03 13.40 -0.85
CA SER A 33 -7.58 13.77 0.46
C SER A 33 -6.72 14.85 1.12
N ASN A 34 -7.36 15.86 1.72
CA ASN A 34 -6.71 16.89 2.52
C ASN A 34 -6.79 16.63 4.04
N ILE A 35 -7.32 15.46 4.44
CA ILE A 35 -7.52 15.08 5.84
C ILE A 35 -6.30 14.31 6.36
N ASN A 36 -5.80 14.70 7.55
CA ASN A 36 -4.69 14.05 8.26
C ASN A 36 -3.50 13.71 7.34
N VAL A 37 -3.03 14.69 6.57
CA VAL A 37 -1.91 14.50 5.63
C VAL A 37 -0.57 14.64 6.33
N HIS A 38 0.28 13.63 6.17
CA HIS A 38 1.63 13.53 6.71
C HIS A 38 2.63 13.26 5.58
N LEU A 39 3.90 13.57 5.81
CA LEU A 39 4.95 13.09 4.93
C LEU A 39 5.28 11.65 5.27
N HIS A 40 5.52 10.87 4.23
CA HIS A 40 5.92 9.49 4.29
C HIS A 40 7.15 9.29 3.41
N HIS A 41 8.08 8.42 3.81
CA HIS A 41 9.26 8.09 3.00
C HIS A 41 8.91 7.04 1.95
N LYS A 42 9.21 7.28 0.67
CA LYS A 42 9.02 6.28 -0.41
C LYS A 42 9.90 5.05 -0.18
N ILE A 43 11.15 5.28 0.23
CA ILE A 43 12.09 4.28 0.73
C ILE A 43 12.29 4.55 2.22
N PRO A 44 11.96 3.61 3.13
CA PRO A 44 12.14 3.80 4.56
C PRO A 44 13.60 4.08 4.94
N LEU A 45 13.83 4.92 5.96
CA LEU A 45 15.17 5.20 6.49
C LEU A 45 15.93 3.90 6.88
N LYS A 46 15.22 2.93 7.48
CA LYS A 46 15.79 1.61 7.85
C LYS A 46 16.26 0.78 6.65
N ALA A 47 15.80 1.11 5.45
CA ALA A 47 16.16 0.45 4.19
C ALA A 47 17.11 1.33 3.34
N GLY A 48 17.73 2.36 3.93
CA GLY A 48 18.67 3.25 3.26
C GLY A 48 18.03 4.45 2.54
N GLY A 49 16.74 4.72 2.77
CA GLY A 49 16.12 5.95 2.27
C GLY A 49 16.65 7.20 2.96
N THR A 50 16.53 8.35 2.30
CA THR A 50 17.01 9.65 2.79
C THR A 50 15.85 10.57 3.21
N ASN A 51 16.18 11.69 3.85
CA ASN A 51 15.21 12.74 4.17
C ASN A 51 15.01 13.76 3.02
N ASP A 52 15.60 13.51 1.85
CA ASP A 52 15.48 14.38 0.68
C ASP A 52 14.02 14.46 0.21
N TYR A 53 13.62 15.62 -0.30
CA TYR A 53 12.22 15.85 -0.69
C TYR A 53 11.74 14.87 -1.77
N GLU A 54 12.64 14.38 -2.61
CA GLU A 54 12.40 13.39 -3.64
C GLU A 54 11.99 12.03 -3.05
N ASN A 55 12.49 11.69 -1.85
CA ASN A 55 12.11 10.49 -1.12
C ASN A 55 10.89 10.72 -0.20
N LEU A 56 10.37 11.95 -0.12
CA LEU A 56 9.18 12.25 0.68
C LEU A 56 7.93 12.36 -0.19
N ILE A 57 6.81 11.90 0.35
CA ILE A 57 5.51 12.01 -0.30
C ILE A 57 4.41 12.35 0.72
N PRO A 58 3.56 13.36 0.42
CA PRO A 58 2.32 13.60 1.13
C PRO A 58 1.33 12.43 1.01
N LEU A 59 0.94 11.82 2.13
CA LEU A 59 -0.13 10.82 2.21
C LEU A 59 -1.10 11.17 3.33
N CYS A 60 -2.40 10.95 3.12
CA CYS A 60 -3.36 10.94 4.23
C CYS A 60 -3.10 9.72 5.13
N GLU A 61 -3.57 9.79 6.37
CA GLU A 61 -3.44 8.72 7.36
C GLU A 61 -3.84 7.33 6.83
N GLU A 62 -4.93 7.23 6.09
CA GLU A 62 -5.41 5.96 5.52
C GLU A 62 -4.41 5.38 4.50
N CYS A 63 -3.99 6.16 3.51
CA CYS A 63 -3.01 5.73 2.51
C CYS A 63 -1.64 5.45 3.15
N HIS A 64 -1.28 6.20 4.18
CA HIS A 64 -0.04 6.02 4.93
C HIS A 64 -0.01 4.65 5.64
N TRP A 65 -1.09 4.32 6.35
CA TRP A 65 -1.25 3.02 7.00
C TRP A 65 -1.34 1.87 6.00
N GLU A 66 -2.05 2.08 4.88
CA GLU A 66 -2.16 1.09 3.82
C GLU A 66 -0.79 0.69 3.26
N PHE A 67 0.10 1.67 3.02
CA PHE A 67 1.46 1.41 2.59
C PHE A 67 2.23 0.58 3.62
N HIS A 68 2.29 1.03 4.88
CA HIS A 68 3.02 0.31 5.93
C HIS A 68 2.51 -1.12 6.16
N ARG A 69 1.21 -1.35 5.99
CA ARG A 69 0.61 -2.67 6.23
C ARG A 69 0.82 -3.66 5.08
N HIS A 70 0.71 -3.21 3.83
CA HIS A 70 0.60 -4.13 2.68
C HIS A 70 1.68 -3.98 1.63
N PHE A 71 2.45 -2.88 1.63
CA PHE A 71 3.40 -2.55 0.57
C PHE A 71 4.83 -2.39 1.08
N GLU A 72 5.04 -1.86 2.29
CA GLU A 72 6.38 -1.63 2.84
C GLU A 72 7.21 -2.93 2.82
N ALA A 73 8.44 -2.83 2.31
CA ALA A 73 9.40 -3.93 2.12
C ALA A 73 8.98 -5.04 1.13
N VAL A 74 7.76 -5.03 0.59
CA VAL A 74 7.25 -6.06 -0.34
C VAL A 74 7.10 -5.52 -1.75
N LYS A 75 6.69 -4.25 -1.89
CA LYS A 75 6.40 -3.59 -3.17
C LYS A 75 7.03 -2.21 -3.22
N THR A 76 7.32 -1.74 -4.43
CA THR A 76 7.83 -0.39 -4.63
C THR A 76 6.75 0.64 -4.36
N HIS A 77 7.18 1.85 -4.06
CA HIS A 77 6.27 2.98 -3.90
C HIS A 77 5.50 3.28 -5.20
N GLU A 78 6.14 3.13 -6.36
CA GLU A 78 5.51 3.31 -7.68
C GLU A 78 4.36 2.32 -7.89
N TYR A 79 4.55 1.06 -7.50
CA TYR A 79 3.48 0.05 -7.55
C TYR A 79 2.31 0.42 -6.64
N PHE A 80 2.61 0.90 -5.43
CA PHE A 80 1.58 1.38 -4.49
C PHE A 80 0.77 2.55 -5.08
N MET A 81 1.41 3.50 -5.76
CA MET A 81 0.73 4.67 -6.30
C MET A 81 -0.32 4.32 -7.36
N VAL A 82 -0.07 3.30 -8.18
CA VAL A 82 -0.98 2.88 -9.26
C VAL A 82 -1.99 1.81 -8.81
N THR A 83 -1.81 1.21 -7.63
CA THR A 83 -2.73 0.20 -7.11
C THR A 83 -3.96 0.88 -6.50
N PRO A 84 -5.20 0.46 -6.81
CA PRO A 84 -6.40 1.00 -6.16
C PRO A 84 -6.35 0.84 -4.64
N LYS A 85 -6.95 1.78 -3.91
CA LYS A 85 -7.04 1.67 -2.45
C LYS A 85 -7.93 0.50 -2.06
N TYR A 86 -7.65 -0.13 -0.92
CA TYR A 86 -8.57 -1.12 -0.36
C TYR A 86 -9.99 -0.60 -0.19
N THR A 87 -10.18 0.66 0.22
CA THR A 87 -11.51 1.28 0.36
C THR A 87 -12.23 1.45 -0.97
N GLU A 88 -11.52 1.73 -2.07
CA GLU A 88 -12.10 1.75 -3.42
C GLU A 88 -12.54 0.35 -3.84
N LEU A 89 -11.73 -0.68 -3.55
CA LEU A 89 -12.08 -2.08 -3.83
C LEU A 89 -13.29 -2.55 -3.01
N ILE A 90 -13.43 -2.11 -1.76
CA ILE A 90 -14.62 -2.36 -0.94
C ILE A 90 -15.84 -1.69 -1.56
N GLY A 91 -15.74 -0.43 -1.96
CA GLY A 91 -16.85 0.26 -2.63
C GLY A 91 -17.29 -0.43 -3.93
N VAL A 92 -16.33 -0.92 -4.74
CA VAL A 92 -16.65 -1.76 -5.90
C VAL A 92 -17.38 -3.03 -5.49
N TRP A 93 -16.92 -3.70 -4.43
CA TRP A 93 -17.56 -4.90 -3.91
C TRP A 93 -18.99 -4.65 -3.41
N GLU A 94 -19.23 -3.52 -2.75
CA GLU A 94 -20.56 -3.11 -2.28
C GLU A 94 -21.50 -2.85 -3.46
N VAL A 95 -21.05 -2.10 -4.47
CA VAL A 95 -21.83 -1.84 -5.70
C VAL A 95 -22.20 -3.13 -6.42
N LEU A 96 -21.27 -4.09 -6.50
CA LEU A 96 -21.57 -5.39 -7.08
C LEU A 96 -22.67 -6.10 -6.30
N ASN A 97 -22.69 -5.98 -4.98
CA ASN A 97 -23.63 -6.67 -4.10
C ASN A 97 -24.93 -5.91 -3.83
N ASP A 98 -25.11 -4.75 -4.42
CA ASP A 98 -26.37 -4.02 -4.39
C ASP A 98 -27.45 -4.80 -5.16
N SER A 99 -28.60 -5.03 -4.50
CA SER A 99 -29.73 -5.78 -5.07
C SER A 99 -30.41 -5.07 -6.23
N LEU A 100 -30.27 -3.75 -6.33
CA LEU A 100 -30.78 -2.94 -7.44
C LEU A 100 -29.88 -3.04 -8.69
N VAL A 101 -28.63 -3.49 -8.50
CA VAL A 101 -27.59 -3.56 -9.53
C VAL A 101 -27.37 -5.00 -10.01
N ASP A 102 -28.34 -5.89 -9.79
CA ASP A 102 -28.30 -7.31 -10.23
C ASP A 102 -28.63 -7.46 -11.72
N SER A 103 -27.92 -6.70 -12.56
CA SER A 103 -27.93 -6.87 -14.01
C SER A 103 -27.13 -8.11 -14.41
N LEU A 104 -27.50 -8.73 -15.54
CA LEU A 104 -26.83 -9.93 -16.06
C LEU A 104 -25.30 -9.76 -16.15
N SER A 105 -24.83 -8.55 -16.52
CA SER A 105 -23.41 -8.21 -16.61
C SER A 105 -22.67 -8.27 -15.27
N MET A 106 -23.31 -7.86 -14.17
CA MET A 106 -22.68 -7.86 -12.84
C MET A 106 -22.58 -9.26 -12.25
N LYS A 107 -23.56 -10.13 -12.53
CA LYS A 107 -23.51 -11.55 -12.15
C LYS A 107 -22.31 -12.26 -12.79
N GLU A 108 -22.07 -12.04 -14.08
CA GLU A 108 -20.90 -12.60 -14.76
C GLU A 108 -19.60 -11.99 -14.24
N PHE A 109 -19.57 -10.68 -13.96
CA PHE A 109 -18.41 -10.04 -13.34
C PHE A 109 -18.09 -10.62 -11.96
N LYS A 110 -19.07 -10.79 -11.07
CA LYS A 110 -18.88 -11.46 -9.76
C LYS A 110 -18.30 -12.85 -9.93
N LYS A 111 -18.81 -13.64 -10.88
CA LYS A 111 -18.32 -14.99 -11.18
C LYS A 111 -16.85 -14.97 -11.60
N LEU A 112 -16.45 -14.01 -12.42
CA LEU A 112 -15.04 -13.80 -12.80
C LEU A 112 -14.17 -13.45 -11.57
N ILE A 113 -14.63 -12.53 -10.71
CA ILE A 113 -13.91 -12.18 -9.48
C ILE A 113 -13.72 -13.41 -8.58
N TYR A 114 -14.79 -14.19 -8.33
CA TYR A 114 -14.68 -15.42 -7.53
C TYR A 114 -13.74 -16.44 -8.14
N LYS A 115 -13.78 -16.64 -9.47
CA LYS A 115 -12.86 -17.54 -10.17
C LYS A 115 -11.41 -17.11 -9.99
N GLY A 116 -11.12 -15.80 -10.13
CA GLY A 116 -9.78 -15.25 -9.89
C GLY A 116 -9.33 -15.41 -8.44
N LEU A 117 -10.21 -15.18 -7.47
CA LEU A 117 -9.92 -15.37 -6.06
C LEU A 117 -9.64 -16.83 -5.71
N ASN A 118 -10.38 -17.78 -6.29
CA ASN A 118 -10.13 -19.21 -6.10
C ASN A 118 -8.77 -19.60 -6.68
N LEU A 119 -8.49 -19.18 -7.92
CA LEU A 119 -7.18 -19.42 -8.54
C LEU A 119 -6.02 -18.87 -7.68
N LYS A 120 -6.18 -17.65 -7.13
CA LYS A 120 -5.18 -17.07 -6.21
C LYS A 120 -4.94 -17.97 -5.00
N ARG A 121 -6.02 -18.49 -4.37
CA ARG A 121 -5.90 -19.39 -3.21
C ARG A 121 -5.24 -20.71 -3.59
N ASP A 122 -5.58 -21.27 -4.75
CA ASP A 122 -5.00 -22.52 -5.25
C ASP A 122 -3.48 -22.36 -5.48
N VAL A 123 -3.07 -21.26 -6.13
CA VAL A 123 -1.65 -20.92 -6.32
C VAL A 123 -0.92 -20.69 -5.00
N GLN A 124 -1.53 -19.98 -4.05
CA GLN A 124 -0.93 -19.79 -2.72
C GLN A 124 -0.77 -21.12 -1.97
N LYS A 125 -1.72 -22.04 -2.14
CA LYS A 125 -1.67 -23.37 -1.54
C LYS A 125 -0.53 -24.19 -2.12
N SER A 126 -0.37 -24.22 -3.45
CA SER A 126 0.73 -24.96 -4.09
C SER A 126 2.11 -24.48 -3.66
N PHE A 127 2.33 -23.16 -3.58
CA PHE A 127 3.60 -22.60 -3.11
C PHE A 127 3.92 -22.97 -1.66
N ASN A 128 2.90 -23.05 -0.79
CA ASN A 128 3.10 -23.44 0.61
C ASN A 128 3.39 -24.95 0.75
N GLU A 129 2.77 -25.79 -0.07
CA GLU A 129 3.02 -27.24 -0.10
C GLU A 129 4.43 -27.56 -0.61
N GLU A 130 4.87 -26.92 -1.69
CA GLU A 130 6.25 -27.04 -2.22
C GLU A 130 7.31 -26.55 -1.21
N GLY A 131 7.05 -25.44 -0.51
CA GLY A 131 7.96 -24.92 0.53
C GLY A 131 8.09 -25.82 1.76
N MET A 132 7.08 -26.65 2.04
CA MET A 132 7.14 -27.66 3.09
C MET A 132 7.95 -28.89 2.65
N GLU A 133 7.76 -29.36 1.41
CA GLU A 133 8.51 -30.51 0.88
C GLU A 133 10.03 -30.23 0.81
N VAL A 134 10.43 -29.07 0.32
CA VAL A 134 11.86 -28.66 0.24
C VAL A 134 12.53 -28.60 1.62
N ASN A 135 11.81 -28.11 2.65
CA ASN A 135 12.34 -28.09 4.01
C ASN A 135 12.50 -29.49 4.61
N THR A 136 11.65 -30.44 4.21
CA THR A 136 11.69 -31.82 4.71
C THR A 136 12.81 -32.64 4.07
N GLU A 137 13.21 -32.30 2.83
CA GLU A 137 14.37 -32.90 2.15
C GLU A 137 15.71 -32.38 2.67
N GLN A 138 15.80 -31.12 3.11
CA GLN A 138 17.02 -30.55 3.70
C GLN A 138 17.30 -31.05 5.13
N LEU A 139 16.32 -31.69 5.77
CA LEU A 139 16.43 -32.28 7.12
C LEU A 139 16.75 -33.78 7.11
N LYS A 140 16.96 -34.39 5.92
CA LYS A 140 17.43 -35.77 5.75
C LYS A 140 18.91 -35.80 5.37
#